data_AF-A0A832HDE5-F1
#
_entry.id   AF-A0A832HDE5-F1
#
_cell.length_a   1.000
_cell.length_b   1.000
_cell.length_c   1.000
_cell.angle_alpha   90.00
_cell.angle_beta   90.00
_cell.angle_gamma   90.00
#
_symmetry.space_group_name_H-M   'P 1'
#
loop_
_entity.id
_entity.type
_entity.pdbx_description
1 polymer ?
#
loop_
_entity_poly.entity_id
_entity_poly.type
_entity_poly.pdbx_seq_one_letter_code
_entity_poly.pdbx_strand_id
1 'polypeptide(L)'
;MALTVNHERLQTGQKVQFRLGDIHLPDIQEVLARMTEDTELQGQITLLSDAGDQKAAFAVIEVRGVLMPIIVPASCIKAADAPDEPASEPTERW
;
A
#
# COMPACT_ATOMS: atom_id res chain seq x y z
N MET A 1 19.11 -4.13 -41.79
CA MET A 1 17.65 -4.11 -41.57
C MET A 1 17.39 -3.18 -40.41
N ALA A 2 16.69 -2.08 -40.64
CA ALA A 2 16.33 -1.12 -39.60
C ALA A 2 15.09 -1.64 -38.86
N LEU A 3 15.15 -1.69 -37.54
CA LEU A 3 13.99 -1.97 -36.69
C LEU A 3 13.19 -0.66 -36.57
N THR A 4 12.04 -0.60 -37.25
CA THR A 4 11.07 0.47 -37.08
C THR A 4 10.39 0.31 -35.74
N VAL A 5 10.67 1.21 -34.80
CA VAL A 5 9.96 1.26 -33.51
C VAL A 5 8.76 2.19 -33.68
N ASN A 6 7.56 1.62 -33.76
CA ASN A 6 6.31 2.37 -33.72
C ASN A 6 6.14 2.94 -32.29
N HIS A 7 6.16 4.26 -32.15
CA HIS A 7 5.88 4.96 -30.89
C HIS A 7 4.37 5.17 -30.71
N GLU A 8 3.61 4.09 -30.54
CA GLU A 8 2.23 4.20 -30.10
C GLU A 8 2.20 4.66 -28.64
N ARG A 9 1.50 5.77 -28.35
CA ARG A 9 1.34 6.25 -26.97
C ARG A 9 0.48 5.28 -26.18
N LEU A 10 1.05 4.67 -25.14
CA LEU A 10 0.30 3.90 -24.15
C LEU A 10 -0.67 4.82 -23.39
N GLN A 11 -1.89 4.35 -23.14
CA GLN A 11 -2.92 5.07 -22.41
C GLN A 11 -3.40 4.28 -21.17
N THR A 12 -3.83 4.99 -20.12
CA THR A 12 -4.39 4.36 -18.91
C THR A 12 -5.68 3.61 -19.27
N GLY A 13 -5.83 2.38 -18.75
CA GLY A 13 -7.00 1.53 -19.02
C GLY A 13 -6.87 0.62 -20.25
N GLN A 14 -5.77 0.73 -21.00
CA GLN A 14 -5.50 -0.14 -22.15
C GLN A 14 -5.13 -1.57 -21.70
N LYS A 15 -5.65 -2.58 -22.39
CA LYS A 15 -5.18 -3.97 -22.22
C LYS A 15 -3.84 -4.15 -22.91
N VAL A 16 -2.85 -4.67 -22.20
CA VAL A 16 -1.49 -4.87 -22.69
C VAL A 16 -1.02 -6.31 -22.48
N GLN A 17 -0.01 -6.73 -23.25
CA GLN A 17 0.67 -8.01 -23.11
C GLN A 17 2.18 -7.76 -23.08
N PHE A 18 2.88 -8.38 -22.14
CA PHE A 18 4.33 -8.29 -21.98
C PHE A 18 4.89 -9.62 -21.51
N ARG A 19 6.20 -9.85 -21.66
CA ARG A 19 6.84 -11.08 -21.20
C ARG A 19 7.20 -10.96 -19.73
N LEU A 20 7.18 -12.09 -19.02
CA LEU A 20 7.61 -12.14 -17.62
C LEU A 20 9.07 -11.70 -17.45
N GLY A 21 9.94 -12.00 -18.42
CA GLY A 21 11.36 -11.59 -18.40
C GLY A 21 11.60 -10.10 -18.65
N ASP A 22 10.59 -9.35 -19.10
CA ASP A 22 10.68 -7.90 -19.31
C ASP A 22 10.26 -7.13 -18.04
N ILE A 23 9.89 -7.84 -16.96
CA ILE A 23 9.48 -7.22 -15.70
C ILE A 23 10.71 -6.81 -14.91
N HIS A 24 10.91 -5.51 -14.77
CA HIS A 24 11.79 -4.94 -13.75
C HIS A 24 11.04 -4.86 -12.43
N LEU A 25 11.16 -5.92 -11.62
CA LEU A 25 10.79 -5.86 -10.21
C LEU A 25 11.97 -5.26 -9.45
N PRO A 26 11.78 -4.20 -8.64
CA PRO A 26 12.81 -3.83 -7.68
C PRO A 26 13.07 -5.04 -6.79
N ASP A 27 14.34 -5.37 -6.54
CA ASP A 27 14.69 -6.44 -5.61
C ASP A 27 14.03 -6.13 -4.27
N ILE A 28 13.40 -7.11 -3.64
CA ILE A 28 12.84 -6.95 -2.29
C ILE A 28 13.92 -6.38 -1.34
N GLN A 29 15.20 -6.75 -1.55
CA GLN A 29 16.33 -6.21 -0.82
C GLN A 29 16.57 -4.72 -1.10
N GLU A 30 16.41 -4.26 -2.35
CA GLU A 30 16.49 -2.83 -2.68
C GLU A 30 15.32 -2.03 -2.12
N VAL A 31 14.11 -2.60 -2.13
CA VAL A 31 12.94 -1.97 -1.52
C VAL A 31 13.14 -1.84 -0.02
N LEU A 32 13.57 -2.92 0.65
CA LEU A 32 13.86 -2.91 2.09
C LEU A 32 15.03 -1.99 2.44
N ALA A 33 16.08 -1.93 1.62
CA ALA A 33 17.21 -1.00 1.82
C ALA A 33 16.82 0.48 1.69
N ARG A 34 15.71 0.78 1.00
CA ARG A 34 15.12 2.12 0.92
C ARG A 34 14.16 2.43 2.05
N MET A 35 13.74 1.43 2.82
CA MET A 35 12.97 1.62 4.04
C MET A 35 13.94 2.02 5.16
N THR A 36 13.92 3.30 5.51
CA THR A 36 14.65 3.85 6.65
C THR A 36 13.78 3.85 7.90
N GLU A 37 14.37 4.17 9.06
CA GLU A 37 13.63 4.38 10.31
C GLU A 37 12.57 5.49 10.19
N ASP A 38 12.73 6.41 9.23
CA ASP A 38 11.78 7.50 8.95
C ASP A 38 10.65 7.10 7.99
N THR A 39 10.63 5.86 7.51
CA THR A 39 9.60 5.40 6.57
C THR A 39 8.26 5.24 7.27
N GLU A 40 7.27 6.06 6.91
CA GLU A 40 5.91 5.95 7.44
C GLU A 40 5.12 4.85 6.71
N LEU A 41 4.43 4.02 7.48
CA LEU A 41 3.55 2.95 6.97
C LEU A 41 2.10 3.29 7.29
N GLN A 42 1.21 2.99 6.34
CA GLN A 42 -0.24 3.09 6.54
C GLN A 42 -0.87 1.71 6.60
N GLY A 43 -1.79 1.53 7.54
CA GLY A 43 -2.49 0.27 7.75
C GLY A 43 -3.75 0.44 8.58
N GLN A 44 -4.48 -0.66 8.72
CA GLN A 44 -5.74 -0.71 9.47
C GLN A 44 -5.48 -1.31 10.85
N ILE A 45 -5.91 -0.63 11.91
CA ILE A 45 -5.92 -1.23 13.25
C ILE A 45 -6.95 -2.36 13.26
N THR A 46 -6.51 -3.58 13.57
CA THR A 46 -7.37 -4.76 13.69
C THR A 46 -7.63 -5.13 15.15
N LEU A 47 -6.73 -4.77 16.06
CA LEU A 47 -6.88 -5.02 17.50
C LEU A 47 -6.16 -3.93 18.31
N LEU A 48 -6.75 -3.55 19.44
CA LEU A 48 -6.08 -2.79 20.50
C LEU A 48 -5.83 -3.70 21.70
N SER A 49 -4.66 -3.59 22.31
CA SER A 49 -4.24 -4.39 23.45
C SER A 49 -3.80 -3.51 24.60
N ASP A 50 -4.17 -3.93 25.81
CA ASP A 50 -3.79 -3.27 27.06
C ASP A 50 -2.43 -3.76 27.56
N ALA A 51 -1.74 -2.95 28.36
CA ALA A 51 -0.51 -3.34 29.04
C ALA A 51 -0.60 -3.01 30.54
N GLY A 52 -0.97 -4.01 31.35
CA GLY A 52 -1.29 -3.81 32.76
C GLY A 52 -2.46 -2.84 32.91
N ASP A 53 -2.23 -1.73 33.59
CA ASP A 53 -3.24 -0.69 33.83
C ASP A 53 -3.38 0.30 32.64
N GLN A 54 -2.49 0.23 31.64
CA GLN A 54 -2.54 1.10 30.47
C GLN A 54 -3.50 0.53 29.42
N LYS A 55 -4.64 1.20 29.24
CA LYS A 55 -5.61 0.86 28.21
C LYS A 55 -5.10 1.22 26.81
N ALA A 56 -5.33 0.33 25.85
CA ALA A 56 -4.95 0.49 24.44
C ALA A 56 -3.47 0.90 24.27
N ALA A 57 -2.56 0.27 25.02
CA ALA A 57 -1.13 0.55 24.97
C ALA A 57 -0.49 0.17 23.62
N PHE A 58 -1.02 -0.88 22.97
CA PHE A 58 -0.54 -1.36 21.67
C PHE A 58 -1.68 -1.51 20.68
N ALA A 59 -1.37 -1.31 19.40
CA ALA A 59 -2.24 -1.66 18.28
C ALA A 59 -1.60 -2.77 17.45
N VAL A 60 -2.43 -3.72 17.01
CA VAL A 60 -2.10 -4.66 15.93
C VAL A 60 -2.63 -4.06 14.64
N ILE A 61 -1.76 -3.90 13.66
CA ILE A 61 -2.03 -3.20 12.41
C ILE A 61 -1.79 -4.16 11.24
N GLU A 62 -2.79 -4.28 10.36
CA GLU A 62 -2.62 -4.90 9.05
C GLU A 62 -2.11 -3.86 8.05
N VAL A 63 -0.97 -4.14 7.44
CA VAL A 63 -0.36 -3.27 6.41
C VAL A 63 -0.34 -4.02 5.09
N ARG A 64 -0.88 -3.41 4.04
CA ARG A 64 -0.92 -4.03 2.71
C ARG A 64 0.50 -4.34 2.23
N GLY A 65 0.74 -5.58 1.85
CA GLY A 65 2.06 -6.05 1.39
C GLY A 65 2.97 -6.57 2.50
N VAL A 66 2.55 -6.48 3.76
CA VAL A 66 3.24 -7.12 4.89
C VAL A 66 2.46 -8.37 5.28
N LEU A 67 3.14 -9.53 5.26
CA LEU A 67 2.53 -10.84 5.46
C LEU A 67 2.07 -11.10 6.90
N MET A 68 2.69 -10.43 7.87
CA MET A 68 2.40 -10.59 9.29
C MET A 68 1.84 -9.28 9.87
N PRO A 69 0.91 -9.35 10.84
CA PRO A 69 0.43 -8.17 11.54
C PRO A 69 1.57 -7.46 12.27
N ILE A 70 1.59 -6.13 12.22
CA ILE A 70 2.60 -5.31 12.88
C ILE A 70 2.04 -4.85 14.23
N ILE A 71 2.82 -4.99 15.29
CA ILE A 71 2.47 -4.49 16.63
C ILE A 71 3.20 -3.17 16.85
N VAL A 72 2.45 -2.11 17.13
CA VAL A 72 2.99 -0.75 17.33
C VAL A 72 2.45 -0.17 18.64
N PRO A 73 3.27 0.51 19.46
CA PRO A 73 2.77 1.29 20.58
C PRO A 73 1.75 2.33 20.10
N ALA A 74 0.59 2.42 20.75
CA ALA A 74 -0.47 3.32 20.30
C ALA A 74 -0.04 4.80 20.31
N SER A 75 0.90 5.17 21.19
CA SER A 75 1.49 6.50 21.26
C SER A 75 2.28 6.92 20.01
N CYS A 76 2.67 5.97 19.15
CA CYS A 76 3.43 6.22 17.92
C CYS A 76 2.52 6.37 16.70
N ILE A 77 1.21 6.18 16.85
CA ILE A 77 0.26 6.16 15.73
C ILE A 77 -0.37 7.55 15.57
N LYS A 78 -0.41 8.03 14.32
CA LYS A 78 -1.17 9.21 13.92
C LYS A 78 -2.39 8.74 13.14
N ALA A 79 -3.55 9.35 13.37
CA ALA A 79 -4.70 9.13 12.50
C ALA A 79 -4.35 9.59 11.08
N ALA A 80 -4.55 8.72 10.10
CA ALA A 80 -4.52 9.15 8.71
C ALA A 80 -5.81 9.94 8.42
N ASP A 81 -5.70 10.98 7.58
CA ASP A 81 -6.89 11.57 6.98
C ASP A 81 -7.67 10.46 6.27
N ALA A 82 -9.00 10.47 6.39
CA ALA A 82 -9.83 9.48 5.73
C ALA A 82 -9.48 9.44 4.23
N PRO A 83 -9.45 8.26 3.58
CA PRO A 83 -9.38 8.23 2.13
C PRO A 83 -10.50 9.13 1.61
N ASP A 84 -10.22 9.98 0.62
CA ASP A 84 -11.27 10.55 -0.21
C ASP A 84 -12.09 9.34 -0.73
N GLU A 85 -13.21 9.03 -0.07
CA GLU A 85 -14.20 8.14 -0.63
C GLU A 85 -14.53 8.74 -2.01
N PRO A 86 -14.26 8.06 -3.13
CA PRO A 86 -14.81 8.52 -4.39
C PRO A 86 -16.32 8.55 -4.14
N ALA A 87 -16.90 9.75 -4.19
CA ALA A 87 -18.31 9.99 -3.97
C ALA A 87 -19.08 8.88 -4.67
N SER A 88 -19.74 8.02 -3.88
CA SER A 88 -20.57 6.96 -4.45
C SER A 88 -21.60 7.68 -5.31
N GLU A 89 -21.48 7.58 -6.63
CA GLU A 89 -22.47 8.14 -7.55
C GLU A 89 -23.82 7.59 -7.11
N PRO A 90 -24.84 8.45 -6.92
CA PRO A 90 -26.16 7.97 -6.54
C PRO A 90 -26.59 6.97 -7.61
N THR A 91 -26.70 5.70 -7.22
CA THR A 91 -27.32 4.69 -8.06
C THR A 91 -28.77 5.11 -8.20
N GLU A 92 -29.09 5.81 -9.28
CA GLU A 92 -30.47 6.02 -9.72
C GLU A 92 -31.07 4.64 -9.95
N ARG A 93 -31.81 4.18 -8.94
CA ARG A 93 -32.74 3.07 -9.07
C ARG A 93 -33.84 3.53 -10.02
N TRP A 94 -33.99 2.78 -11.11
CA TRP A 94 -34.99 2.94 -12.17
C TRP A 94 -36.42 3.14 -11.64
#